data_AF-J9H2R8-F1
#
_entry.id   AF-J9H2R8-F1
#
_cell.length_a   1.000
_cell.length_b   1.000
_cell.length_c   1.000
_cell.angle_alpha   90.00
_cell.angle_beta   90.00
_cell.angle_gamma   90.00
#
_symmetry.space_group_name_H-M   'P 1'
#
loop_
_entity.id
_entity.type
_entity.pdbx_description
1 polymer ?
#
loop_
_entity_poly.entity_id
_entity_poly.type
_entity_poly.pdbx_seq_one_letter_code
_entity_poly.pdbx_strand_id
1 'polypeptide(L)'
;MGVPVVAKGLADGVRAGGRLMMMVRKLQVRALYEAIPEKLEVDVTSLQLGKSIKAGNLSFEGLELVTPKEVIVCTVKMTRAAMGAAAAAAKQG
;
A
#
# COMPACT_ATOMS: atom_id res chain seq x y z
N MET A 1 6.52 -7.85 17.31
CA MET A 1 5.35 -7.07 17.79
C MET A 1 4.49 -6.73 16.59
N GLY A 2 3.17 -6.82 16.71
CA GLY A 2 2.26 -6.53 15.61
C GLY A 2 1.87 -5.06 15.58
N VAL A 3 2.43 -4.29 14.65
CA VAL A 3 2.15 -2.85 14.49
C VAL A 3 1.13 -2.64 13.39
N PRO A 4 0.08 -1.84 13.62
CA PRO A 4 -0.92 -1.54 12.59
C PRO A 4 -0.30 -0.76 11.43
N VAL A 5 -0.71 -1.11 10.20
CA VAL A 5 -0.34 -0.39 8.98
C VAL A 5 -1.46 0.53 8.55
N VAL A 6 -1.10 1.72 8.08
CA VAL A 6 -1.99 2.71 7.50
C VAL A 6 -1.46 3.12 6.14
N ALA A 7 -2.35 3.24 5.16
CA ALA A 7 -1.97 3.77 3.85
C ALA A 7 -1.86 5.30 3.94
N LYS A 8 -0.73 5.85 3.52
CA LYS A 8 -0.48 7.29 3.43
C LYS A 8 -0.56 7.73 1.98
N GLY A 9 -1.24 8.84 1.74
CA GLY A 9 -1.43 9.39 0.40
C GLY A 9 -2.59 8.75 -0.36
N LEU A 10 -2.81 9.23 -1.57
CA LEU A 10 -3.90 8.81 -2.44
C LEU A 10 -3.30 8.17 -3.69
N ALA A 11 -3.46 6.85 -3.79
CA ALA A 11 -2.88 6.08 -4.88
C ALA A 11 -3.40 6.53 -6.24
N ASP A 12 -2.49 6.69 -7.22
CA ASP A 12 -2.87 7.00 -8.61
C ASP A 12 -3.87 6.00 -9.17
N GLY A 13 -3.72 4.73 -8.79
CA GLY A 13 -4.68 3.70 -9.17
C GLY A 13 -6.08 3.90 -8.57
N VAL A 14 -6.18 4.52 -7.39
CA VAL A 14 -7.48 4.92 -6.80
C VAL A 14 -8.03 6.15 -7.51
N ARG A 15 -7.18 7.13 -7.88
CA ARG A 15 -7.60 8.30 -8.69
C ARG A 15 -8.17 7.86 -10.04
N ALA A 16 -7.55 6.85 -10.64
CA ALA A 16 -8.00 6.23 -11.87
C ALA A 16 -9.25 5.34 -11.71
N GLY A 17 -9.96 5.40 -10.57
CA GLY A 17 -11.20 4.66 -10.31
C GLY A 17 -11.01 3.25 -9.73
N GLY A 18 -9.80 2.90 -9.34
CA GLY A 18 -9.49 1.65 -8.64
C GLY A 18 -9.88 1.68 -7.16
N ARG A 19 -9.81 0.52 -6.51
CA ARG A 19 -10.07 0.38 -5.09
C ARG A 19 -8.82 -0.14 -4.38
N LEU A 20 -8.31 0.64 -3.43
CA LEU A 20 -7.25 0.19 -2.53
C LEU A 20 -7.82 -0.87 -1.59
N MET A 21 -7.12 -2.00 -1.49
CA MET A 21 -7.45 -3.10 -0.61
C MET A 21 -6.21 -3.44 0.22
N MET A 22 -6.33 -3.29 1.54
CA MET A 22 -5.29 -3.72 2.47
C MET A 22 -5.50 -5.20 2.76
N MET A 23 -4.56 -6.04 2.32
CA MET A 23 -4.58 -7.48 2.64
C MET A 23 -4.11 -7.72 4.08
N VAL A 24 -3.16 -6.92 4.54
CA VAL A 24 -2.59 -7.01 5.88
C VAL A 24 -2.87 -5.72 6.63
N ARG A 25 -3.45 -5.84 7.82
CA ARG A 25 -3.73 -4.70 8.72
C ARG A 25 -2.69 -4.52 9.81
N LYS A 26 -1.88 -5.55 10.09
CA LYS A 26 -0.83 -5.55 11.11
C LYS A 26 0.42 -6.22 10.54
N LEU A 27 1.56 -5.54 10.57
CA LEU A 27 2.85 -6.12 10.21
C LEU A 27 3.60 -6.53 11.47
N GLN A 28 4.28 -7.67 11.39
CA GLN A 28 5.19 -8.11 12.44
C GLN A 28 6.53 -7.43 12.23
N VAL A 29 6.92 -6.61 13.19
CA VAL A 29 8.20 -5.90 13.17
C VAL A 29 9.02 -6.26 14.40
N ARG A 30 10.33 -6.14 14.24
CA ARG A 30 11.35 -6.29 15.26
C ARG A 30 12.18 -5.02 15.25
N ALA A 31 12.14 -4.28 16.33
CA ALA A 31 12.87 -3.04 16.49
C ALA A 31 13.31 -2.91 17.95
N LEU A 32 14.22 -1.99 18.21
CA LEU A 32 14.47 -1.52 19.58
C LEU A 32 13.19 -0.90 20.15
N TYR A 33 12.98 -1.00 21.46
CA TYR A 33 11.77 -0.52 22.11
C TYR A 33 11.48 0.96 21.83
N GLU A 34 12.53 1.77 21.73
CA GLU A 34 12.47 3.21 21.40
C GLU A 34 12.09 3.49 19.94
N ALA A 35 12.29 2.52 19.04
CA ALA A 35 12.09 2.63 17.60
C ALA A 35 10.80 1.93 17.11
N ILE A 36 9.94 1.43 18.00
CA ILE A 36 8.66 0.83 17.63
C ILE A 36 7.64 1.96 17.39
N PRO A 37 7.22 2.23 16.14
CA PRO A 37 6.19 3.21 15.88
C PRO A 37 4.80 2.67 16.29
N GLU A 38 3.89 3.57 16.68
CA GLU A 38 2.49 3.19 16.94
C GLU A 38 1.75 2.77 15.66
N LYS A 39 2.12 3.34 14.51
CA LYS A 39 1.52 3.07 13.19
C LYS A 39 2.60 3.08 12.12
N LEU A 40 2.54 2.11 11.21
CA LEU A 40 3.41 2.05 10.03
C LEU A 40 2.69 2.70 8.84
N GLU A 41 3.23 3.82 8.38
CA GLU A 41 2.71 4.53 7.21
C GLU A 41 3.30 3.95 5.93
N VAL A 42 2.44 3.39 5.08
CA VAL A 42 2.82 2.87 3.76
C VAL A 42 2.43 3.89 2.71
N ASP A 43 3.41 4.48 2.03
CA ASP A 43 3.14 5.37 0.90
C ASP A 43 2.54 4.57 -0.26
N VAL A 44 1.29 4.89 -0.61
CA VAL A 44 0.58 4.27 -1.73
C VAL A 44 0.43 5.21 -2.92
N THR A 45 0.99 6.42 -2.88
CA THR A 45 0.77 7.48 -3.87
C THR A 45 1.10 7.01 -5.29
N SER A 46 2.28 6.40 -5.46
CA SER A 46 2.76 5.86 -6.75
C SER A 46 2.14 4.50 -7.13
N LEU A 47 1.15 4.01 -6.39
CA LEU A 47 0.56 2.69 -6.61
C LEU A 47 -0.49 2.75 -7.74
N GLN A 48 -0.17 2.10 -8.86
CA GLN A 48 -1.05 2.08 -10.05
C GLN A 48 -2.13 0.98 -9.97
N LEU A 49 -3.12 1.06 -10.86
CA LEU A 49 -4.15 0.03 -11.03
C LEU A 49 -3.53 -1.35 -11.26
N GLY A 50 -3.99 -2.35 -10.50
CA GLY A 50 -3.51 -3.74 -10.59
C GLY A 50 -2.15 -3.99 -9.94
N LYS A 51 -1.48 -2.96 -9.41
CA LYS A 51 -0.22 -3.12 -8.68
C LYS A 51 -0.45 -3.40 -7.20
N SER A 52 0.53 -4.05 -6.59
CA SER A 52 0.52 -4.45 -5.19
C SER A 52 1.86 -4.11 -4.54
N ILE A 53 1.83 -3.70 -3.28
CA ILE A 53 3.02 -3.45 -2.46
C ILE A 53 3.25 -4.66 -1.57
N LYS A 54 4.44 -5.24 -1.69
CA LYS A 54 4.87 -6.35 -0.84
C LYS A 54 5.62 -5.84 0.38
N ALA A 55 5.62 -6.62 1.46
CA ALA A 55 6.35 -6.27 2.68
C ALA A 55 7.85 -6.08 2.41
N GLY A 56 8.44 -6.85 1.48
CA GLY A 56 9.84 -6.70 1.11
C GLY A 56 10.20 -5.40 0.38
N ASN A 57 9.20 -4.68 -0.15
CA ASN A 57 9.39 -3.36 -0.77
C ASN A 57 9.25 -2.21 0.24
N LEU A 58 8.88 -2.51 1.48
CA LEU A 58 8.82 -1.54 2.56
C LEU A 58 10.16 -1.54 3.29
N SER A 59 10.70 -0.36 3.53
CA SER A 59 11.92 -0.17 4.32
C SER A 59 11.67 0.99 5.26
N PHE A 60 11.90 0.75 6.53
CA PHE A 60 11.64 1.70 7.60
C PHE A 60 12.91 1.82 8.43
N GLU A 61 13.25 3.05 8.83
CA GLU A 61 14.48 3.32 9.57
C GLU A 61 14.33 2.84 11.02
N GLY A 62 15.33 2.13 11.54
CA GLY A 62 15.35 1.64 12.93
C GLY A 62 14.47 0.42 13.23
N LEU A 63 13.82 -0.19 12.24
CA LEU A 63 13.02 -1.40 12.41
C LEU A 63 13.24 -2.45 11.31
N GLU A 64 13.16 -3.71 11.71
CA GLU A 64 13.27 -4.88 10.84
C GLU A 64 11.89 -5.51 10.64
N LEU A 65 11.51 -5.76 9.39
CA LEU A 65 10.28 -6.44 9.06
C LEU A 65 10.46 -7.97 9.23
N VAL A 66 9.76 -8.54 10.20
CA VAL A 66 9.71 -10.00 10.43
C VAL A 66 8.73 -10.66 9.47
N THR A 67 7.76 -9.88 8.95
CA THR A 67 6.82 -10.37 7.94
C THR A 67 7.56 -10.81 6.66
N PRO A 68 7.25 -12.00 6.09
CA PRO A 68 7.91 -12.48 4.88
C PRO A 68 7.77 -11.50 3.71
N LYS A 69 8.85 -11.36 2.92
CA LYS A 69 8.92 -10.40 1.80
C LYS A 69 7.89 -10.65 0.70
N GLU A 70 7.37 -11.87 0.61
CA GLU A 70 6.36 -12.31 -0.36
C GLU A 70 4.96 -11.81 -0.03
N VAL A 71 4.71 -11.48 1.25
CA VAL A 71 3.40 -11.07 1.74
C VAL A 71 3.01 -9.73 1.13
N ILE A 72 1.83 -9.69 0.52
CA ILE A 72 1.24 -8.49 -0.05
C ILE A 72 0.58 -7.69 1.09
N VAL A 73 0.99 -6.43 1.24
CA VAL A 73 0.46 -5.53 2.28
C VAL A 73 -0.80 -4.83 1.79
N CYS A 74 -0.71 -4.22 0.60
CA CYS A 74 -1.84 -3.57 -0.05
C CYS A 74 -1.81 -3.79 -1.57
N THR A 75 -2.98 -3.70 -2.18
CA THR A 75 -3.16 -3.85 -3.63
C THR A 75 -4.24 -2.90 -4.11
N VAL A 76 -4.11 -2.39 -5.33
CA VAL A 76 -5.16 -1.62 -5.97
C VAL A 76 -5.88 -2.52 -6.96
N LYS A 77 -7.11 -2.91 -6.63
CA LYS A 77 -7.94 -3.70 -7.52
C LYS A 77 -8.64 -2.80 -8.54
N MET A 78 -8.62 -3.21 -9.80
CA MET A 78 -9.38 -2.54 -10.85
C MET A 78 -10.87 -2.78 -10.61
N THR A 79 -11.65 -1.70 -10.57
CA THR A 79 -13.11 -1.78 -10.49
C THR A 79 -13.73 -1.39 -11.82
N ARG A 80 -15.03 -1.67 -12.00
CA ARG A 80 -15.76 -1.27 -13.22
C ARG A 80 -15.71 0.24 -13.45
N ALA A 81 -15.63 1.04 -12.37
CA ALA A 81 -15.43 2.48 -12.46
C ALA A 81 -14.04 2.87 -13.01
N ALA A 82 -13.00 2.07 -12.72
CA ALA A 82 -11.66 2.30 -13.26
C ALA A 82 -11.58 2.15 -14.78
N MET A 83 -12.30 1.17 -15.33
CA MET A 83 -12.41 1.00 -16.78
C MET A 83 -13.08 2.21 -17.45
N GLY A 84 -14.08 2.81 -16.80
CA GLY A 84 -14.73 4.04 -17.28
C GLY A 84 -13.83 5.28 -17.18
N ALA A 85 -13.08 5.43 -16.09
CA ALA A 85 -12.17 6.56 -15.89
C ALA A 85 -10.97 6.54 -16.85
N ALA A 86 -10.41 5.37 -17.14
CA ALA A 86 -9.35 5.22 -18.15
C ALA A 86 -9.84 5.63 -19.56
N ALA A 87 -11.10 5.31 -19.90
CA ALA A 87 -11.70 5.74 -21.16
C ALA A 87 -12.00 7.25 -21.22
N ALA A 88 -12.26 7.90 -20.08
CA ALA A 88 -12.45 9.35 -19.99
C ALA A 88 -11.12 10.13 -20.08
N ALA A 89 -10.05 9.62 -19.46
CA ALA A 89 -8.72 10.24 -19.51
C ALA A 89 -8.09 10.17 -20.92
N ALA A 90 -8.42 9.15 -21.72
CA ALA A 90 -7.94 9.02 -23.11
C ALA A 90 -8.67 9.94 -24.12
N LYS A 91 -9.70 10.68 -23.71
CA LYS A 91 -10.53 11.54 -24.58
C LYS A 91 -10.31 13.05 -24.41
N GLN A 92 -9.35 13.47 -23.60
CA GLN A 92 -9.01 14.88 -23.35
C GLN A 92 -7.61 15.27 -23.87
N GLY A 93 -7.03 14.48 -24.77
CA GLY A 93 -5.81 14.83 -25.52
C GLY A 93 -6.13 15.17 -26.96
#